data_AF-A0AAE9DSU0-F1
#
_entry.id   AF-A0AAE9DSU0-F1
#
_cell.length_a   1.000
_cell.length_b   1.000
_cell.length_c   1.000
_cell.angle_alpha   90.00
_cell.angle_beta   90.00
_cell.angle_gamma   90.00
#
_symmetry.space_group_name_H-M   'P 1'
#
loop_
_entity.id
_entity.type
_entity.pdbx_description
1 polymer ?
#
loop_
_entity_poly.entity_id
_entity_poly.type
_entity_poly.pdbx_seq_one_letter_code
_entity_poly.pdbx_strand_id
1 'polypeptide(L)'
;MRPDILLGLILGIIVVGSSEKSVKTSIHSKWSQTSILAEISEFLAGEDEDLFWKFVDIINANPMENSSDVSLYNFGISTASSLLDASEYPLLRFSIAARIFSPRIEVHRQISRKFQPNSCKNTFFVYGNQVGCQLSELDFKEYSGNAEIFEFDHIFPMKSKANRTLIIYGVLGTAELKNMILEAKILVETRENLNFALRFLSLSSGTTKVSLSGYGVELALKNTEYKAVDHLTQELPENLHGLNFRILKNRHTDRHNELESLRENLEKLGEIVPLKQWQLKDLGLKTCERIQEDSMELEEIERVLQDFPIHARTISHRSLNESFTKPIQKFQKTLKSAGIGNGENLLALNGRILSKSDSKIDLFELIETMKTEKKVMDRLIEIGSVSEDSEIDYSKLLTLFDFSPIAISKNAFDYRKTKPVFLNDLESSLSPYRSLHLLLQPFPSDQIRPIARNIFNLILFIDPFDSEDKLLDLAQKYLKGKVFIRIGLVPFFNENKWGVSVQEGVNSKEISKEARKIWKTNEDILKALKVKIEGK
;
A
#
# COMPACT_ATOMS: atom_id res chain seq x y z
N MET A 1 40.34 67.24 -7.82
CA MET A 1 39.50 67.89 -8.87
C MET A 1 38.71 66.79 -9.55
N ARG A 2 37.48 67.10 -9.96
CA ARG A 2 36.30 66.27 -10.26
C ARG A 2 36.46 65.03 -11.21
N PRO A 3 35.46 64.12 -11.21
CA PRO A 3 35.52 62.68 -11.53
C PRO A 3 34.99 62.37 -12.94
N ASP A 4 34.41 61.18 -13.15
CA ASP A 4 33.64 60.69 -14.32
C ASP A 4 34.49 59.80 -15.28
N ILE A 5 34.15 58.59 -15.75
CA ILE A 5 32.90 57.83 -15.93
C ILE A 5 33.28 56.33 -15.94
N LEU A 6 32.67 55.49 -15.08
CA LEU A 6 32.70 54.03 -15.25
C LEU A 6 31.33 53.61 -15.78
N LEU A 7 31.25 53.34 -17.08
CA LEU A 7 30.04 52.83 -17.73
C LEU A 7 29.89 51.34 -17.38
N GLY A 8 29.05 51.02 -16.41
CA GLY A 8 28.66 49.66 -16.07
C GLY A 8 27.77 49.09 -17.17
N LEU A 9 28.30 48.14 -17.93
CA LEU A 9 27.58 47.38 -18.93
C LEU A 9 26.77 46.29 -18.21
N ILE A 10 25.53 46.63 -17.84
CA ILE A 10 24.55 45.65 -17.31
C ILE A 10 24.12 44.78 -18.50
N LEU A 11 24.68 43.57 -18.58
CA LEU A 11 24.15 42.50 -19.40
C LEU A 11 22.81 42.06 -18.77
N GLY A 12 21.73 42.71 -19.18
CA GLY A 12 20.37 42.22 -18.92
C GLY A 12 20.13 40.98 -19.76
N ILE A 13 20.30 39.80 -19.17
CA ILE A 13 19.74 38.56 -19.74
C ILE A 13 18.23 38.69 -19.62
N ILE A 14 17.59 39.19 -20.67
CA ILE A 14 16.15 39.04 -20.85
C ILE A 14 15.94 37.55 -21.15
N VAL A 15 15.72 36.76 -20.11
CA VAL A 15 15.08 35.46 -20.27
C VAL A 15 13.67 35.77 -20.72
N VAL A 16 13.45 35.73 -22.03
CA VAL A 16 12.12 35.63 -22.61
C VAL A 16 11.60 34.26 -22.20
N GLY A 17 11.02 34.19 -21.00
CA GLY A 17 10.28 33.03 -20.56
C GLY A 17 9.07 32.88 -21.47
N SER A 18 9.16 32.00 -22.46
CA SER A 18 7.98 31.37 -23.03
C SER A 18 7.21 30.79 -21.84
N SER A 19 6.11 31.43 -21.45
CA SER A 19 5.21 30.92 -20.43
C SER A 19 4.50 29.70 -21.01
N GLU A 20 5.15 28.54 -20.95
CA GLU A 20 4.52 27.27 -21.22
C GLU A 20 3.35 27.09 -20.25
N LYS A 21 2.16 26.86 -20.81
CA LYS A 21 0.96 26.59 -20.02
C LYS A 21 1.16 25.26 -19.29
N SER A 22 1.44 25.31 -17.99
CA SER A 22 1.63 24.12 -17.15
C SER A 22 0.39 23.85 -16.30
N VAL A 23 -0.01 22.58 -16.23
CA VAL A 23 -1.02 22.11 -15.28
C VAL A 23 -0.29 21.59 -14.04
N LYS A 24 -0.58 22.16 -12.88
CA LYS A 24 0.00 21.74 -11.60
C LYS A 24 -1.07 21.09 -10.74
N THR A 25 -0.77 19.93 -10.19
CA THR A 25 -1.65 19.21 -9.26
C THR A 25 -0.88 18.87 -7.99
N SER A 26 -1.56 18.88 -6.85
CA SER A 26 -0.99 18.49 -5.57
C SER A 26 -2.06 17.77 -4.74
N ILE A 27 -1.66 16.70 -4.06
CA ILE A 27 -2.51 15.98 -3.11
C ILE A 27 -2.01 16.23 -1.70
N HIS A 28 -2.93 16.63 -0.83
CA HIS A 28 -2.66 16.89 0.57
C HIS A 28 -3.52 15.99 1.46
N SER A 29 -2.96 15.60 2.60
CA SER A 29 -3.66 14.79 3.59
C SER A 29 -4.77 15.57 4.30
N LYS A 30 -5.61 14.86 5.08
CA LYS A 30 -6.61 15.50 5.96
C LYS A 30 -5.98 15.99 7.27
N TRP A 31 -4.80 15.51 7.63
CA TRP A 31 -4.10 15.84 8.86
C TRP A 31 -3.02 16.90 8.64
N SER A 32 -2.56 17.50 9.74
CA SER A 32 -1.51 18.53 9.73
C SER A 32 -0.13 17.88 9.65
N GLN A 33 0.90 18.68 9.39
CA GLN A 33 2.28 18.21 9.34
C GLN A 33 2.68 17.40 10.59
N THR A 34 3.28 16.23 10.36
CA THR A 34 3.83 15.33 11.39
C THR A 34 5.33 15.55 11.58
N SER A 35 5.83 15.19 12.77
CA SER A 35 7.25 15.34 13.11
C SER A 35 8.11 14.37 12.32
N ILE A 36 9.12 14.89 11.61
CA ILE A 36 10.08 14.08 10.83
C ILE A 36 10.88 13.16 11.75
N LEU A 37 11.29 13.63 12.93
CA LEU A 37 12.03 12.82 13.90
C LEU A 37 11.18 11.64 14.39
N ALA A 38 9.88 11.86 14.61
CA ALA A 38 8.96 10.79 14.98
C ALA A 38 8.77 9.79 13.84
N GLU A 39 8.62 10.25 12.58
CA GLU A 39 8.55 9.35 11.42
C GLU A 39 9.83 8.51 11.26
N ILE A 40 11.01 9.07 11.56
CA ILE A 40 12.28 8.33 11.56
C ILE A 40 12.29 7.27 12.67
N SER A 41 11.85 7.61 13.89
CA SER A 41 11.82 6.64 14.98
C SER A 41 10.89 5.46 14.66
N GLU A 42 9.73 5.72 14.04
CA GLU A 42 8.81 4.66 13.63
C GLU A 42 9.41 3.74 12.54
N PHE A 43 10.21 4.30 11.62
CA PHE A 43 10.97 3.47 10.67
C PHE A 43 11.93 2.54 11.40
N LEU A 44 12.70 3.07 12.36
CA LEU A 44 13.67 2.29 13.12
C LEU A 44 13.01 1.19 13.94
N ALA A 45 11.85 1.47 14.55
CA ALA A 45 11.10 0.47 15.29
C ALA A 45 10.60 -0.68 14.41
N GLY A 46 10.34 -0.41 13.12
CA GLY A 46 9.99 -1.46 12.16
C GLY A 46 11.13 -2.43 11.87
N GLU A 47 12.39 -1.97 11.99
CA GLU A 47 13.57 -2.83 11.85
C GLU A 47 13.85 -3.57 13.16
N ASP A 48 14.01 -2.82 14.24
CA ASP A 48 14.22 -3.34 15.60
C ASP A 48 13.76 -2.32 16.65
N GLU A 49 12.99 -2.79 17.62
CA GLU A 49 12.51 -2.00 18.76
C GLU A 49 13.68 -1.47 19.62
N ASP A 50 14.83 -2.15 19.67
CA ASP A 50 16.03 -1.66 20.35
C ASP A 50 16.59 -0.39 19.67
N LEU A 51 16.51 -0.30 18.35
CA LEU A 51 16.98 0.86 17.58
C LEU A 51 16.09 2.09 17.82
N PHE A 52 14.79 1.87 18.02
CA PHE A 52 13.86 2.94 18.40
C PHE A 52 14.31 3.62 19.70
N TRP A 53 14.55 2.84 20.77
CA TRP A 53 14.94 3.40 22.06
C TRP A 53 16.32 4.05 22.03
N LYS A 54 17.29 3.45 21.32
CA LYS A 54 18.62 4.07 21.09
C LYS A 54 18.51 5.41 20.38
N PHE A 55 17.68 5.49 19.34
CA PHE A 55 17.45 6.74 18.62
C PHE A 55 16.80 7.80 19.51
N VAL A 56 15.74 7.44 20.24
CA VAL A 56 15.08 8.35 21.19
C VAL A 56 16.06 8.87 22.23
N ASP A 57 16.96 8.03 22.75
CA ASP A 57 17.97 8.43 23.72
C ASP A 57 19.00 9.43 23.15
N ILE A 58 19.48 9.22 21.92
CA ILE A 58 20.44 10.13 21.27
C ILE A 58 19.80 11.49 20.96
N ILE A 59 18.56 11.48 20.45
CA ILE A 59 17.81 12.70 20.15
C ILE A 59 17.51 13.48 21.44
N ASN A 60 17.11 12.79 22.51
CA ASN A 60 16.86 13.42 23.81
C ASN A 60 18.14 13.93 24.48
N ALA A 61 19.30 13.32 24.22
CA ALA A 61 20.57 13.85 24.72
C ALA A 61 20.86 15.24 24.14
N ASN A 62 20.47 15.49 22.89
CA ASN A 62 20.72 16.72 22.12
C ASN A 62 19.40 17.38 21.67
N PRO A 63 18.63 18.02 22.58
CA PRO A 63 17.38 18.66 22.21
C PRO A 63 17.61 19.78 21.19
N MET A 64 16.80 19.80 20.13
CA MET A 64 16.93 20.71 18.99
C MET A 64 15.74 21.69 18.94
N GLU A 65 15.46 22.36 20.05
CA GLU A 65 14.37 23.32 20.15
C GLU A 65 14.55 24.48 19.15
N ASN A 66 13.46 24.89 18.50
CA ASN A 66 13.42 25.99 17.51
C ASN A 66 14.32 25.81 16.28
N SER A 67 14.69 24.57 15.94
CA SER A 67 15.47 24.27 14.72
C SER A 67 14.59 24.26 13.47
N SER A 68 15.19 24.56 12.32
CA SER A 68 14.49 24.46 11.02
C SER A 68 14.17 23.01 10.67
N ASP A 69 13.11 22.77 9.89
CA ASP A 69 12.75 21.42 9.42
C ASP A 69 13.91 20.70 8.70
N VAL A 70 14.73 21.46 7.95
CA VAL A 70 15.92 20.93 7.26
C VAL A 70 17.00 20.50 8.26
N SER A 71 17.22 21.29 9.30
CA SER A 71 18.17 20.95 10.36
C SER A 71 17.72 19.71 11.13
N LEU A 72 16.43 19.62 11.47
CA LEU A 72 15.83 18.45 12.13
C LEU A 72 15.93 17.19 11.26
N TYR A 73 15.64 17.32 9.96
CA TYR A 73 15.80 16.22 9.01
C TYR A 73 17.27 15.76 8.93
N ASN A 74 18.21 16.67 8.73
CA ASN A 74 19.63 16.32 8.60
C ASN A 74 20.17 15.65 9.87
N PHE A 75 19.78 16.15 11.06
CA PHE A 75 20.17 15.57 12.34
C PHE A 75 19.53 14.19 12.58
N GLY A 76 18.23 14.04 12.28
CA GLY A 76 17.55 12.76 12.40
C GLY A 76 18.15 11.71 11.46
N ILE A 77 18.42 12.08 10.21
CA ILE A 77 19.03 11.19 9.21
C ILE A 77 20.47 10.81 9.59
N SER A 78 21.29 11.76 10.04
CA SER A 78 22.68 11.43 10.44
C SER A 78 22.70 10.50 11.65
N THR A 79 21.80 10.72 12.61
CA THR A 79 21.66 9.87 13.79
C THR A 79 21.17 8.46 13.39
N ALA A 80 20.12 8.36 12.59
CA ALA A 80 19.60 7.07 12.12
C ALA A 80 20.63 6.31 11.27
N SER A 81 21.39 7.01 10.42
CA SER A 81 22.46 6.41 9.62
C SER A 81 23.62 5.83 10.45
N SER A 82 23.82 6.31 11.68
CA SER A 82 24.82 5.74 12.60
C SER A 82 24.35 4.47 13.30
N LEU A 83 23.03 4.24 13.31
CA LEU A 83 22.38 3.09 13.94
C LEU A 83 22.02 1.99 12.94
N LEU A 84 21.86 2.34 11.67
CA LEU A 84 21.45 1.45 10.59
C LEU A 84 22.63 1.02 9.72
N ASP A 85 22.47 -0.12 9.05
CA ASP A 85 23.38 -0.56 8.00
C ASP A 85 23.30 0.35 6.76
N ALA A 86 24.40 0.41 6.01
CA ALA A 86 24.51 1.25 4.81
C ALA A 86 23.42 0.96 3.75
N SER A 87 22.90 -0.26 3.73
CA SER A 87 21.84 -0.71 2.81
C SER A 87 20.43 -0.28 3.21
N GLU A 88 20.19 0.03 4.49
CA GLU A 88 18.90 0.52 5.01
C GLU A 88 18.72 2.03 4.79
N TYR A 89 19.83 2.75 4.64
CA TYR A 89 19.82 4.20 4.48
C TYR A 89 18.97 4.71 3.29
N PRO A 90 19.05 4.12 2.07
CA PRO A 90 18.19 4.53 0.96
C PRO A 90 16.70 4.27 1.25
N LEU A 91 16.37 3.15 1.91
CA LEU A 91 14.99 2.81 2.28
C LEU A 91 14.42 3.79 3.31
N LEU A 92 15.23 4.19 4.29
CA LEU A 92 14.85 5.23 5.25
C LEU A 92 14.52 6.54 4.53
N ARG A 93 15.41 7.02 3.65
CA ARG A 93 15.20 8.26 2.89
C ARG A 93 13.95 8.19 2.03
N PHE A 94 13.74 7.04 1.38
CA PHE A 94 12.56 6.82 0.54
C PHE A 94 11.27 6.81 1.36
N SER A 95 11.27 6.14 2.52
CA SER A 95 10.14 6.11 3.44
C SER A 95 9.74 7.50 3.95
N ILE A 96 10.73 8.34 4.27
CA ILE A 96 10.49 9.71 4.73
C ILE A 96 10.01 10.59 3.58
N ALA A 97 10.62 10.48 2.38
CA ALA A 97 10.14 11.18 1.20
C ALA A 97 8.69 10.80 0.87
N ALA A 98 8.34 9.53 1.08
CA ALA A 98 7.00 9.02 0.83
C ALA A 98 5.99 9.32 1.96
N ARG A 99 6.46 9.75 3.14
CA ARG A 99 5.65 10.02 4.35
C ARG A 99 4.87 8.79 4.85
N ILE A 100 5.46 7.60 4.75
CA ILE A 100 4.82 6.31 5.10
C ILE A 100 4.34 6.27 6.55
N PHE A 101 5.13 6.81 7.48
CA PHE A 101 4.81 6.77 8.92
C PHE A 101 3.99 7.97 9.40
N SER A 102 3.71 8.95 8.53
CA SER A 102 2.88 10.11 8.88
C SER A 102 1.49 9.73 9.42
N PRO A 103 0.75 8.76 8.83
CA PRO A 103 -0.52 8.29 9.38
C PRO A 103 -0.41 7.72 10.80
N ARG A 104 0.70 7.02 11.13
CA ARG A 104 0.91 6.44 12.47
C ARG A 104 1.10 7.54 13.52
N ILE A 105 1.89 8.56 13.20
CA ILE A 105 2.05 9.73 14.07
C ILE A 105 0.70 10.49 14.23
N GLU A 106 -0.12 10.53 13.19
CA GLU A 106 -1.46 11.09 13.27
C GLU A 106 -2.38 10.28 14.22
N VAL A 107 -2.27 8.95 14.23
CA VAL A 107 -3.00 8.10 15.19
C VAL A 107 -2.62 8.46 16.63
N HIS A 108 -1.31 8.59 16.93
CA HIS A 108 -0.84 9.03 18.26
C HIS A 108 -1.49 10.36 18.67
N ARG A 109 -1.54 11.32 17.74
CA ARG A 109 -2.17 12.63 17.95
C ARG A 109 -3.69 12.57 18.11
N GLN A 110 -4.39 11.69 17.41
CA GLN A 110 -5.83 11.55 17.57
C GLN A 110 -6.20 10.94 18.92
N ILE A 111 -5.41 9.98 19.39
CA ILE A 111 -5.59 9.38 20.71
C ILE A 111 -5.27 10.41 21.80
N SER A 112 -4.20 11.18 21.63
CA SER A 112 -3.80 12.19 22.62
C SER A 112 -4.88 13.23 22.89
N ARG A 113 -5.67 13.64 21.88
CA ARG A 113 -6.79 14.60 22.04
C ARG A 113 -7.85 14.19 23.06
N LYS A 114 -8.00 12.89 23.35
CA LYS A 114 -8.92 12.40 24.39
C LYS A 114 -8.44 12.72 25.81
N PHE A 115 -7.12 12.86 25.97
CA PHE A 115 -6.47 12.96 27.27
C PHE A 115 -5.74 14.29 27.48
N GLN A 116 -5.40 15.02 26.41
CA GLN A 116 -4.52 16.19 26.46
C GLN A 116 -5.07 17.31 27.38
N PRO A 117 -4.36 17.67 28.46
CA PRO A 117 -4.73 18.80 29.30
C PRO A 117 -4.50 20.13 28.59
N ASN A 118 -5.31 21.14 28.93
CA ASN A 118 -5.09 22.52 28.43
C ASN A 118 -3.80 23.16 28.98
N SER A 119 -3.27 22.65 30.10
CA SER A 119 -2.08 23.16 30.78
C SER A 119 -0.76 22.71 30.14
N CYS A 120 -0.70 21.49 29.58
CA CYS A 120 0.53 20.92 29.01
C CYS A 120 0.44 20.83 27.48
N LYS A 121 1.21 21.67 26.77
CA LYS A 121 1.19 21.70 25.30
C LYS A 121 2.13 20.71 24.64
N ASN A 122 3.33 20.53 25.20
CA ASN A 122 4.40 19.79 24.52
C ASN A 122 4.58 18.37 25.07
N THR A 123 4.32 18.15 26.36
CA THR A 123 4.49 16.85 27.02
C THR A 123 3.45 16.66 28.12
N PHE A 124 2.91 15.46 28.28
CA PHE A 124 2.06 15.06 29.41
C PHE A 124 2.08 13.54 29.58
N PHE A 125 1.64 13.04 30.74
CA PHE A 125 1.50 11.61 31.00
C PHE A 125 0.05 11.20 31.21
N VAL A 126 -0.25 9.92 30.99
CA VAL A 126 -1.51 9.26 31.31
C VAL A 126 -1.22 7.98 32.08
N TYR A 127 -1.85 7.81 33.24
CA TYR A 127 -1.73 6.62 34.08
C TYR A 127 -3.11 6.20 34.58
N GLY A 128 -3.71 5.21 33.93
CA GLY A 128 -5.13 4.90 34.14
C GLY A 128 -6.00 6.11 33.79
N ASN A 129 -6.67 6.68 34.79
CA ASN A 129 -7.49 7.89 34.69
C ASN A 129 -6.73 9.17 35.06
N GLN A 130 -5.50 9.06 35.57
CA GLN A 130 -4.70 10.22 35.96
C GLN A 130 -4.02 10.81 34.73
N VAL A 131 -4.05 12.14 34.63
CA VAL A 131 -3.36 12.89 33.59
C VAL A 131 -2.68 14.10 34.24
N GLY A 132 -1.41 14.32 33.92
CA GLY A 132 -0.66 15.46 34.45
C GLY A 132 0.51 15.88 33.57
N CYS A 133 1.13 17.01 33.91
CA CYS A 133 2.25 17.54 33.13
C CYS A 133 3.61 17.01 33.63
N GLN A 134 3.69 16.59 34.91
CA GLN A 134 4.93 16.16 35.55
C GLN A 134 4.72 14.86 36.32
N LEU A 135 5.68 13.93 36.24
CA LEU A 135 5.56 12.62 36.90
C LEU A 135 5.57 12.72 38.44
N SER A 136 5.97 13.87 38.99
CA SER A 136 5.84 14.20 40.41
C SER A 136 4.39 14.22 40.91
N GLU A 137 3.43 14.47 40.02
CA GLU A 137 1.99 14.55 40.34
C GLU A 137 1.31 13.17 40.40
N LEU A 138 2.02 12.10 40.02
CA LEU A 138 1.43 10.78 39.80
C LEU A 138 1.23 10.02 41.12
N ASP A 139 -0.01 9.57 41.37
CA ASP A 139 -0.33 8.67 42.48
C ASP A 139 -0.33 7.20 42.02
N PHE A 140 0.71 6.46 42.41
CA PHE A 140 0.85 5.04 42.07
C PHE A 140 -0.15 4.11 42.76
N LYS A 141 -0.91 4.56 43.76
CA LYS A 141 -1.88 3.71 44.48
C LYS A 141 -3.14 3.48 43.65
N GLU A 142 -3.53 4.45 42.82
CA GLU A 142 -4.76 4.42 42.06
C GLU A 142 -4.49 4.11 40.58
N TYR A 143 -4.68 2.84 40.20
CA TYR A 143 -4.61 2.40 38.81
C TYR A 143 -5.98 1.88 38.37
N SER A 144 -6.85 2.82 37.98
CA SER A 144 -8.14 2.54 37.38
C SER A 144 -8.24 3.37 36.10
N GLY A 145 -8.70 2.78 34.99
CA GLY A 145 -8.93 3.53 33.76
C GLY A 145 -8.85 2.72 32.47
N ASN A 146 -9.24 3.40 31.38
CA ASN A 146 -9.44 2.83 30.05
C ASN A 146 -8.29 3.17 29.08
N ALA A 147 -7.10 3.45 29.60
CA ALA A 147 -5.93 3.73 28.77
C ALA A 147 -5.48 2.43 28.09
N GLU A 148 -6.00 2.19 26.88
CA GLU A 148 -5.66 1.02 26.07
C GLU A 148 -4.24 1.14 25.51
N ILE A 149 -3.53 0.01 25.54
CA ILE A 149 -2.24 -0.19 24.87
C ILE A 149 -2.55 -0.85 23.52
N PHE A 150 -1.96 -0.31 22.47
CA PHE A 150 -2.10 -0.81 21.11
C PHE A 150 -0.84 -1.54 20.67
N GLU A 151 -0.96 -2.35 19.62
CA GLU A 151 0.14 -3.12 19.05
C GLU A 151 1.29 -2.24 18.53
N PHE A 152 0.98 -0.99 18.16
CA PHE A 152 1.97 -0.02 17.70
C PHE A 152 2.70 0.73 18.82
N ASP A 153 2.34 0.52 20.09
CA ASP A 153 2.99 1.22 21.19
C ASP A 153 4.35 0.61 21.53
N HIS A 154 5.35 1.49 21.67
CA HIS A 154 6.69 1.13 22.08
C HIS A 154 6.77 1.07 23.60
N ILE A 155 6.99 -0.12 24.18
CA ILE A 155 6.98 -0.37 25.64
C ILE A 155 8.40 -0.49 26.19
N PHE A 156 8.68 0.22 27.28
CA PHE A 156 9.91 0.15 28.05
C PHE A 156 9.64 -0.36 29.49
N PRO A 157 10.40 -1.36 30.00
CA PRO A 157 11.46 -2.09 29.30
C PRO A 157 10.85 -3.07 28.28
N MET A 158 11.62 -3.40 27.25
CA MET A 158 11.15 -4.26 26.17
C MET A 158 10.66 -5.61 26.69
N LYS A 159 9.54 -6.09 26.15
CA LYS A 159 8.88 -7.35 26.55
C LYS A 159 8.48 -7.41 28.03
N SER A 160 8.22 -6.27 28.65
CA SER A 160 7.72 -6.22 30.03
C SER A 160 6.37 -6.92 30.17
N LYS A 161 6.22 -7.71 31.24
CA LYS A 161 4.95 -8.34 31.66
C LYS A 161 4.22 -7.53 32.73
N ALA A 162 4.61 -6.27 32.93
CA ALA A 162 3.98 -5.40 33.90
C ALA A 162 2.51 -5.17 33.56
N ASN A 163 1.66 -5.12 34.59
CA ASN A 163 0.22 -4.89 34.42
C ASN A 163 -0.18 -3.40 34.51
N ARG A 164 0.74 -2.53 34.95
CA ARG A 164 0.52 -1.07 35.01
C ARG A 164 1.40 -0.37 34.00
N THR A 165 0.76 0.44 33.16
CA THR A 165 1.43 1.16 32.09
C THR A 165 1.24 2.66 32.22
N LEU A 166 2.36 3.38 32.26
CA LEU A 166 2.43 4.83 32.14
C LEU A 166 2.57 5.20 30.66
N ILE A 167 1.64 5.98 30.12
CA ILE A 167 1.72 6.41 28.71
C ILE A 167 2.22 7.86 28.69
N ILE A 168 3.37 8.08 28.08
CA ILE A 168 4.00 9.39 27.93
C ILE A 168 3.69 9.91 26.54
N TYR A 169 3.09 11.09 26.47
CA TYR A 169 2.89 11.82 25.23
C TYR A 169 3.88 12.99 25.20
N GLY A 170 4.63 13.12 24.11
CA GLY A 170 5.49 14.29 23.97
C GLY A 170 6.04 14.51 22.58
N VAL A 171 6.61 15.68 22.38
CA VAL A 171 7.28 16.05 21.14
C VAL A 171 8.75 15.65 21.22
N LEU A 172 9.15 14.77 20.31
CA LEU A 172 10.53 14.30 20.22
C LEU A 172 11.49 15.45 19.90
N GLY A 173 12.58 15.56 20.65
CA GLY A 173 13.59 16.63 20.52
C GLY A 173 13.39 17.84 21.44
N THR A 174 12.42 17.79 22.37
CA THR A 174 12.22 18.83 23.41
C THR A 174 12.87 18.46 24.74
N ALA A 175 13.29 19.46 25.51
CA ALA A 175 13.86 19.24 26.85
C ALA A 175 12.82 18.70 27.85
N GLU A 176 11.54 19.07 27.69
CA GLU A 176 10.44 18.57 28.52
C GLU A 176 10.29 17.05 28.41
N LEU A 177 10.25 16.52 27.18
CA LEU A 177 10.11 15.08 26.96
C LEU A 177 11.35 14.31 27.45
N LYS A 178 12.56 14.86 27.25
CA LYS A 178 13.81 14.29 27.76
C LYS A 178 13.73 14.03 29.27
N ASN A 179 13.35 15.06 30.03
CA ASN A 179 13.28 14.97 31.49
C ASN A 179 12.24 13.94 31.93
N MET A 180 11.07 13.93 31.28
CA MET A 180 10.01 12.97 31.59
C MET A 180 10.41 11.52 31.29
N ILE A 181 11.09 11.25 30.18
CA ILE A 181 11.59 9.91 29.84
C ILE A 181 12.66 9.45 30.85
N LEU A 182 13.58 10.34 31.24
CA LEU A 182 14.61 10.02 32.22
C LEU A 182 13.99 9.65 33.59
N GLU A 183 13.05 10.47 34.07
CA GLU A 183 12.29 10.20 35.29
C GLU A 183 11.51 8.88 35.19
N ALA A 184 10.85 8.61 34.06
CA ALA A 184 10.11 7.37 33.84
C ALA A 184 11.01 6.13 33.84
N LYS A 185 12.20 6.20 33.25
CA LYS A 185 13.20 5.12 33.30
C LYS A 185 13.60 4.79 34.74
N ILE A 186 13.89 5.82 35.55
CA ILE A 186 14.20 5.66 36.97
C ILE A 186 13.02 5.05 37.75
N LEU A 187 11.79 5.46 37.46
CA LEU A 187 10.59 4.93 38.12
C LEU A 187 10.36 3.45 37.80
N VAL A 188 10.59 3.04 36.55
CA VAL A 188 10.48 1.64 36.12
C VAL A 188 11.56 0.77 36.75
N GLU A 189 12.77 1.28 36.94
CA GLU A 189 13.85 0.54 37.61
C GLU A 189 13.62 0.39 39.11
N THR A 190 13.05 1.41 39.76
CA THR A 190 12.83 1.44 41.21
C THR A 190 11.55 0.75 41.66
N ARG A 191 10.57 0.56 40.76
CA ARG A 191 9.28 -0.04 41.10
C ARG A 191 9.01 -1.31 40.31
N GLU A 192 8.66 -2.36 41.04
CA GLU A 192 8.20 -3.59 40.43
C GLU A 192 6.84 -3.38 39.74
N ASN A 193 6.65 -4.04 38.59
CA ASN A 193 5.37 -4.13 37.88
C ASN A 193 4.85 -2.79 37.29
N LEU A 194 5.77 -1.90 36.88
CA LEU A 194 5.49 -0.71 36.07
C LEU A 194 6.25 -0.79 34.74
N ASN A 195 5.59 -0.44 33.65
CA ASN A 195 6.23 -0.14 32.37
C ASN A 195 5.73 1.22 31.85
N PHE A 196 6.40 1.78 30.85
CA PHE A 196 5.89 2.95 30.16
C PHE A 196 5.89 2.78 28.65
N ALA A 197 4.94 3.44 28.00
CA ALA A 197 4.85 3.52 26.55
C ALA A 197 5.03 4.96 26.08
N LEU A 198 5.70 5.16 24.94
CA LEU A 198 5.92 6.47 24.35
C LEU A 198 5.01 6.69 23.14
N ARG A 199 4.27 7.79 23.14
CA ARG A 199 3.46 8.26 22.01
C ARG A 199 3.86 9.67 21.62
N PHE A 200 3.86 9.95 20.32
CA PHE A 200 4.35 11.22 19.80
C PHE A 200 3.25 12.27 19.66
N LEU A 201 3.58 13.49 20.06
CA LEU A 201 2.84 14.71 19.73
C LEU A 201 3.54 15.45 18.58
N SER A 202 2.81 16.35 17.93
CA SER A 202 3.37 17.26 16.93
C SER A 202 3.13 18.70 17.39
N LEU A 203 4.20 19.51 17.39
CA LEU A 203 4.14 20.95 17.68
C LEU A 203 3.35 21.73 16.63
N SER A 204 3.12 21.12 15.47
CA SER A 204 2.42 21.72 14.34
C SER A 204 0.98 22.08 14.71
N SER A 205 0.81 23.31 15.22
CA SER A 205 -0.43 24.09 15.21
C SER A 205 -0.70 24.71 13.84
N GLY A 206 0.07 24.34 12.81
CA GLY A 206 0.00 24.90 11.47
C GLY A 206 -1.19 24.38 10.68
N THR A 207 -1.74 25.23 9.83
CA THR A 207 -2.75 24.89 8.81
C THR A 207 -2.17 24.05 7.66
N THR A 208 -0.85 23.82 7.66
CA THR A 208 -0.13 23.10 6.61
C THR A 208 -0.38 21.61 6.72
N LYS A 209 -0.96 21.06 5.66
CA LYS A 209 -1.25 19.64 5.51
C LYS A 209 -0.05 18.91 4.93
N VAL A 210 0.10 17.63 5.26
CA VAL A 210 1.15 16.79 4.70
C VAL A 210 0.88 16.63 3.20
N SER A 211 1.87 16.96 2.37
CA SER A 211 1.83 16.61 0.94
C SER A 211 2.05 15.12 0.79
N LEU A 212 1.13 14.45 0.11
CA LEU A 212 1.21 13.00 -0.09
C LEU A 212 2.01 12.67 -1.34
N SER A 213 2.49 11.43 -1.42
CA SER A 213 3.22 10.87 -2.56
C SER A 213 2.60 9.52 -2.96
N GLY A 214 3.13 8.86 -3.98
CA GLY A 214 2.66 7.53 -4.41
C GLY A 214 1.38 7.55 -5.24
N TYR A 215 1.04 8.69 -5.86
CA TYR A 215 -0.09 8.80 -6.78
C TYR A 215 0.38 9.14 -8.19
N GLY A 216 -0.35 8.66 -9.19
CA GLY A 216 -0.21 9.06 -10.59
C GLY A 216 -1.26 10.09 -10.98
N VAL A 217 -0.89 11.03 -11.84
CA VAL A 217 -1.79 12.03 -12.43
C VAL A 217 -1.93 11.70 -13.90
N GLU A 218 -3.17 11.59 -14.36
CA GLU A 218 -3.49 11.29 -15.74
C GLU A 218 -4.23 12.47 -16.38
N LEU A 219 -3.76 12.91 -17.54
CA LEU A 219 -4.49 13.83 -18.41
C LEU A 219 -5.18 13.04 -19.52
N ALA A 220 -6.33 12.45 -19.19
CA ALA A 220 -7.10 11.64 -20.12
C ALA A 220 -7.68 12.51 -21.26
N LEU A 221 -7.36 12.15 -22.49
CA LEU A 221 -7.87 12.82 -23.68
C LEU A 221 -9.30 12.35 -23.96
N LYS A 222 -10.29 13.19 -23.66
CA LYS A 222 -11.71 12.85 -23.86
C LYS A 222 -12.11 12.83 -25.34
N ASN A 223 -11.67 13.83 -26.10
CA ASN A 223 -11.93 13.96 -27.53
C ASN A 223 -10.63 14.33 -28.25
N THR A 224 -10.16 13.46 -29.14
CA THR A 224 -9.01 13.74 -30.03
C THR A 224 -9.44 14.31 -31.38
N GLU A 225 -10.75 14.36 -31.65
CA GLU A 225 -11.33 14.72 -32.97
C GLU A 225 -11.86 16.16 -33.06
N TYR A 226 -11.99 16.87 -31.93
CA TYR A 226 -12.55 18.22 -31.91
C TYR A 226 -11.46 19.29 -31.71
N LYS A 227 -11.09 19.96 -32.80
CA LYS A 227 -10.73 21.39 -32.72
C LYS A 227 -11.84 22.19 -33.36
N ALA A 228 -12.45 23.08 -32.57
CA ALA A 228 -13.28 24.14 -33.10
C ALA A 228 -12.40 25.01 -34.02
N VAL A 229 -12.84 25.12 -35.27
CA VAL A 229 -12.24 25.97 -36.29
C VAL A 229 -12.61 27.41 -35.94
N ASP A 230 -11.88 28.05 -35.03
CA ASP A 230 -12.04 29.48 -34.74
C ASP A 230 -10.68 30.17 -34.65
N HIS A 231 -9.93 30.10 -35.75
CA HIS A 231 -8.77 30.95 -36.00
C HIS A 231 -8.89 31.59 -37.39
N LEU A 232 -9.97 32.32 -37.61
CA LEU A 232 -9.95 33.38 -38.61
C LEU A 232 -9.19 34.56 -37.98
N THR A 233 -8.08 34.95 -38.62
CA THR A 233 -7.32 36.20 -38.39
C THR A 233 -6.34 36.29 -37.20
N GLN A 234 -5.35 35.41 -37.12
CA GLN A 234 -4.05 35.80 -36.56
C GLN A 234 -2.98 35.59 -37.62
N GLU A 235 -2.20 36.64 -37.90
CA GLU A 235 -1.03 36.58 -38.78
C GLU A 235 -0.09 35.49 -38.26
N LEU A 236 0.01 34.39 -39.00
CA LEU A 236 0.79 33.22 -38.61
C LEU A 236 2.28 33.58 -38.51
N PRO A 237 3.03 33.04 -37.54
CA PRO A 237 4.43 33.39 -37.31
C PRO A 237 5.31 33.09 -38.54
N GLU A 238 6.13 34.08 -38.95
CA GLU A 238 7.04 33.98 -40.13
C GLU A 238 8.26 33.05 -39.88
N ASN A 239 8.57 32.79 -38.60
CA ASN A 239 9.65 31.91 -38.16
C ASN A 239 9.06 30.76 -37.33
N LEU A 240 9.28 29.52 -37.77
CA LEU A 240 8.87 28.30 -37.06
C LEU A 240 10.11 27.41 -36.87
N HIS A 241 10.40 27.02 -35.62
CA HIS A 241 11.54 26.16 -35.27
C HIS A 241 12.90 26.58 -35.89
N GLY A 242 13.16 27.90 -36.01
CA GLY A 242 14.40 28.42 -36.59
C GLY A 242 14.43 28.51 -38.13
N LEU A 243 13.36 28.09 -38.81
CA LEU A 243 13.20 28.23 -40.26
C LEU A 243 12.37 29.47 -40.58
N ASN A 244 12.93 30.36 -41.41
CA ASN A 244 12.21 31.52 -41.93
C ASN A 244 11.54 31.17 -43.26
N PHE A 245 10.22 30.96 -43.21
CA PHE A 245 9.45 30.54 -44.38
C PHE A 245 9.32 31.62 -45.45
N ARG A 246 9.53 32.90 -45.10
CA ARG A 246 9.55 34.01 -46.07
C ARG A 246 10.79 33.93 -46.98
N ILE A 247 11.96 33.67 -46.40
CA ILE A 247 13.20 33.50 -47.15
C ILE A 247 13.15 32.23 -48.01
N LEU A 248 12.61 31.13 -47.47
CA LEU A 248 12.50 29.86 -48.18
C LEU A 248 11.56 29.95 -49.39
N LYS A 249 10.39 30.60 -49.24
CA LYS A 249 9.45 30.86 -50.35
C LYS A 249 10.07 31.74 -51.44
N ASN A 250 10.85 32.76 -51.05
CA ASN A 250 11.50 33.65 -52.01
C ASN A 250 12.65 32.97 -52.77
N ARG A 251 13.32 31.97 -52.18
CA ARG A 251 14.47 31.29 -52.79
C ARG A 251 14.07 30.08 -53.64
N HIS A 252 12.98 29.39 -53.29
CA HIS A 252 12.51 28.18 -53.97
C HIS A 252 11.08 28.39 -54.49
N THR A 253 10.96 29.18 -55.56
CA THR A 253 9.68 29.54 -56.16
C THR A 253 8.97 28.38 -56.87
N ASP A 254 9.69 27.30 -57.14
CA ASP A 254 9.24 26.05 -57.76
C ASP A 254 8.64 25.04 -56.77
N ARG A 255 8.90 25.18 -55.46
CA ARG A 255 8.54 24.19 -54.42
C ARG A 255 7.57 24.70 -53.36
N HIS A 256 6.71 25.65 -53.73
CA HIS A 256 5.74 26.25 -52.82
C HIS A 256 4.86 25.22 -52.09
N ASN A 257 4.35 24.21 -52.79
CA ASN A 257 3.48 23.19 -52.18
C ASN A 257 4.22 22.31 -51.15
N GLU A 258 5.50 22.02 -51.38
CA GLU A 258 6.33 21.24 -50.46
C GLU A 258 6.68 22.06 -49.21
N LEU A 259 6.95 23.36 -49.39
CA LEU A 259 7.23 24.29 -48.29
C LEU A 259 5.99 24.56 -47.42
N GLU A 260 4.79 24.65 -48.01
CA GLU A 260 3.55 24.74 -47.25
C GLU A 260 3.24 23.43 -46.50
N SER A 261 3.44 22.28 -47.14
CA SER A 261 3.31 20.97 -46.47
C SER A 261 4.30 20.83 -45.31
N LEU A 262 5.56 21.26 -45.49
CA LEU A 262 6.55 21.28 -44.42
C LEU A 262 6.12 22.21 -43.29
N ARG A 263 5.66 23.42 -43.61
CA ARG A 263 5.15 24.39 -42.64
C ARG A 263 4.00 23.82 -41.82
N GLU A 264 2.98 23.28 -42.48
CA GLU A 264 1.86 22.63 -41.81
C GLU A 264 2.30 21.47 -40.92
N ASN A 265 3.29 20.69 -41.34
CA ASN A 265 3.81 19.60 -40.53
C ASN A 265 4.56 20.11 -39.30
N LEU A 266 5.32 21.21 -39.41
CA LEU A 266 6.00 21.85 -38.29
C LEU A 266 5.03 22.53 -37.33
N GLU A 267 3.96 23.14 -37.83
CA GLU A 267 2.90 23.71 -36.98
C GLU A 267 2.15 22.61 -36.20
N LYS A 268 2.05 21.40 -36.76
CA LYS A 268 1.44 20.23 -36.12
C LYS A 268 2.44 19.44 -35.24
N LEU A 269 3.72 19.85 -35.15
CA LEU A 269 4.68 19.22 -34.24
C LEU A 269 4.34 19.62 -32.80
N GLY A 270 4.17 18.63 -31.94
CA GLY A 270 3.74 18.84 -30.55
C GLY A 270 2.22 18.82 -30.36
N GLU A 271 1.44 18.73 -31.45
CA GLU A 271 -0.02 18.55 -31.37
C GLU A 271 -0.42 17.08 -31.36
N ILE A 272 -1.39 16.75 -30.50
CA ILE A 272 -1.94 15.40 -30.43
C ILE A 272 -2.90 15.21 -31.60
N VAL A 273 -2.61 14.23 -32.45
CA VAL A 273 -3.34 13.98 -33.71
C VAL A 273 -3.97 12.59 -33.65
N PRO A 274 -5.26 12.43 -34.05
CA PRO A 274 -5.90 11.12 -34.06
C PRO A 274 -5.23 10.18 -35.07
N LEU A 275 -4.94 8.95 -34.63
CA LEU A 275 -4.30 7.92 -35.44
C LEU A 275 -5.33 6.96 -36.05
N LYS A 276 -5.07 6.49 -37.27
CA LYS A 276 -5.90 5.46 -37.93
C LYS A 276 -5.65 4.08 -37.30
N GLN A 277 -6.63 3.17 -37.39
CA GLN A 277 -6.56 1.83 -36.79
C GLN A 277 -5.31 1.03 -37.22
N TRP A 278 -4.88 1.13 -38.48
CA TRP A 278 -3.68 0.44 -38.97
C TRP A 278 -2.38 1.04 -38.41
N GLN A 279 -2.37 2.32 -38.02
CA GLN A 279 -1.22 2.98 -37.40
C GLN A 279 -1.03 2.52 -35.95
N LEU A 280 -2.10 2.07 -35.29
CA LEU A 280 -2.08 1.62 -33.89
C LEU A 280 -1.53 0.20 -33.73
N LYS A 281 -1.76 -0.68 -34.71
CA LYS A 281 -1.45 -2.12 -34.60
C LYS A 281 0.01 -2.40 -34.25
N ASP A 282 0.92 -1.63 -34.85
CA ASP A 282 2.36 -1.83 -34.78
C ASP A 282 3.07 -0.77 -33.93
N LEU A 283 2.30 0.13 -33.30
CA LEU A 283 2.84 1.31 -32.64
C LEU A 283 3.80 0.96 -31.51
N GLY A 284 3.45 -0.01 -30.66
CA GLY A 284 4.33 -0.45 -29.57
C GLY A 284 5.67 -1.02 -30.05
N LEU A 285 5.68 -1.79 -31.14
CA LEU A 285 6.91 -2.33 -31.73
C LEU A 285 7.79 -1.21 -32.30
N LYS A 286 7.18 -0.22 -32.96
CA LYS A 286 7.90 0.95 -33.50
C LYS A 286 8.49 1.81 -32.38
N THR A 287 7.80 1.92 -31.25
CA THR A 287 8.32 2.59 -30.06
C THR A 287 9.53 1.86 -29.50
N CYS A 288 9.48 0.53 -29.36
CA CYS A 288 10.61 -0.26 -28.88
C CYS A 288 11.82 -0.17 -29.83
N GLU A 289 11.59 -0.24 -31.14
CA GLU A 289 12.64 -0.07 -32.15
C GLU A 289 13.30 1.31 -32.02
N ARG A 290 12.49 2.36 -31.87
CA ARG A 290 13.00 3.72 -31.62
C ARG A 290 13.86 3.80 -30.37
N ILE A 291 13.39 3.26 -29.26
CA ILE A 291 14.13 3.27 -27.98
C ILE A 291 15.50 2.59 -28.15
N GLN A 292 15.54 1.48 -28.89
CA GLN A 292 16.78 0.77 -29.16
C GLN A 292 17.71 1.53 -30.12
N GLU A 293 17.18 2.07 -31.22
CA GLU A 293 17.96 2.82 -32.21
C GLU A 293 18.58 4.10 -31.62
N ASP A 294 17.77 4.85 -30.86
CA ASP A 294 18.19 6.10 -30.23
C ASP A 294 19.04 5.83 -28.96
N SER A 295 19.20 4.57 -28.54
CA SER A 295 19.94 4.14 -27.32
C SER A 295 19.53 4.91 -26.07
N MET A 296 18.21 5.07 -25.90
CA MET A 296 17.64 5.94 -24.88
C MET A 296 17.90 5.43 -23.47
N GLU A 297 18.25 6.33 -22.56
CA GLU A 297 18.33 6.04 -21.13
C GLU A 297 16.94 5.96 -20.49
N LEU A 298 16.85 5.41 -19.27
CA LEU A 298 15.56 5.22 -18.58
C LEU A 298 14.79 6.53 -18.39
N GLU A 299 15.47 7.63 -18.07
CA GLU A 299 14.86 8.95 -17.91
C GLU A 299 14.25 9.48 -19.21
N GLU A 300 14.89 9.19 -20.35
CA GLU A 300 14.39 9.61 -21.65
C GLU A 300 13.19 8.75 -22.09
N ILE A 301 13.25 7.44 -21.81
CA ILE A 301 12.12 6.54 -21.99
C ILE A 301 10.93 7.02 -21.17
N GLU A 302 11.14 7.40 -19.91
CA GLU A 302 10.11 7.96 -19.04
C GLU A 302 9.47 9.21 -19.66
N ARG A 303 10.26 10.18 -20.13
CA ARG A 303 9.74 11.40 -20.78
C ARG A 303 8.89 11.07 -22.02
N VAL A 304 9.36 10.15 -22.86
CA VAL A 304 8.63 9.72 -24.06
C VAL A 304 7.33 9.00 -23.71
N LEU A 305 7.32 8.20 -22.64
CA LEU A 305 6.12 7.47 -22.21
C LEU A 305 5.11 8.38 -21.49
N GLN A 306 5.56 9.37 -20.73
CA GLN A 306 4.70 10.36 -20.06
C GLN A 306 3.90 11.18 -21.09
N ASP A 307 4.56 11.63 -22.17
CA ASP A 307 3.96 12.43 -23.24
C ASP A 307 3.69 11.61 -24.51
N PHE A 308 3.46 10.30 -24.36
CA PHE A 308 3.35 9.36 -25.48
C PHE A 308 2.37 9.79 -26.59
N PRO A 309 1.16 10.32 -26.29
CA PRO A 309 0.23 10.78 -27.33
C PRO A 309 0.81 11.85 -28.27
N ILE A 310 1.75 12.68 -27.81
CA ILE A 310 2.43 13.69 -28.62
C ILE A 310 3.40 13.02 -29.60
N HIS A 311 4.13 12.00 -29.14
CA HIS A 311 5.13 11.29 -29.94
C HIS A 311 4.53 10.23 -30.88
N ALA A 312 3.33 9.75 -30.59
CA ALA A 312 2.70 8.62 -31.27
C ALA A 312 2.59 8.83 -32.79
N ARG A 313 2.29 10.05 -33.26
CA ARG A 313 2.24 10.37 -34.69
C ARG A 313 3.58 10.13 -35.39
N THR A 314 4.64 10.72 -34.87
CA THR A 314 5.99 10.60 -35.44
C THR A 314 6.46 9.15 -35.45
N ILE A 315 6.18 8.41 -34.37
CA ILE A 315 6.53 6.98 -34.27
C ILE A 315 5.72 6.14 -35.27
N SER A 316 4.44 6.43 -35.45
CA SER A 316 3.57 5.66 -36.35
C SER A 316 4.03 5.66 -37.82
N HIS A 317 4.73 6.72 -38.25
CA HIS A 317 5.25 6.86 -39.61
C HIS A 317 6.57 6.13 -39.85
N ARG A 318 7.25 5.64 -38.81
CA ARG A 318 8.46 4.81 -38.98
C ARG A 318 8.12 3.47 -39.62
N SER A 319 9.02 2.96 -40.45
CA SER A 319 8.95 1.60 -40.99
C SER A 319 9.54 0.62 -39.99
N LEU A 320 8.89 -0.53 -39.79
CA LEU A 320 9.40 -1.60 -38.94
C LEU A 320 10.44 -2.43 -39.67
N ASN A 321 11.56 -2.74 -39.01
CA ASN A 321 12.52 -3.69 -39.52
C ASN A 321 12.11 -5.14 -39.20
N GLU A 322 12.10 -6.02 -40.22
CA GLU A 322 11.83 -7.45 -40.02
C GLU A 322 12.86 -8.15 -39.13
N SER A 323 14.10 -7.65 -39.11
CA SER A 323 15.16 -8.20 -38.27
C SER A 323 14.85 -8.05 -36.77
N PHE A 324 14.17 -6.95 -36.39
CA PHE A 324 13.79 -6.66 -35.00
C PHE A 324 12.53 -7.43 -34.56
N THR A 325 11.56 -7.59 -35.46
CA THR A 325 10.26 -8.20 -35.12
C THR A 325 10.31 -9.72 -34.96
N LYS A 326 11.12 -10.44 -35.74
CA LYS A 326 11.21 -11.91 -35.71
C LYS A 326 11.65 -12.46 -34.33
N PRO A 327 12.72 -11.94 -33.68
CA PRO A 327 13.09 -12.36 -32.33
C PRO A 327 12.00 -12.11 -31.28
N ILE A 328 11.36 -10.94 -31.32
CA ILE A 328 10.30 -10.56 -30.37
C ILE A 328 9.11 -11.52 -30.49
N GLN A 329 8.68 -11.85 -31.71
CA GLN A 329 7.59 -12.80 -31.92
C GLN A 329 7.92 -14.21 -31.41
N LYS A 330 9.19 -14.64 -31.52
CA LYS A 330 9.66 -15.91 -30.95
C LYS A 330 9.59 -15.87 -29.43
N PHE A 331 10.06 -14.79 -28.82
CA PHE A 331 10.03 -14.60 -27.36
C PHE A 331 8.59 -14.56 -26.82
N GLN A 332 7.68 -13.84 -27.50
CA GLN A 332 6.26 -13.82 -27.16
C GLN A 332 5.60 -15.20 -27.19
N LYS A 333 5.97 -16.09 -28.13
CA LYS A 333 5.46 -17.48 -28.15
C LYS A 333 5.93 -18.28 -26.94
N THR A 334 7.19 -18.09 -26.52
CA THR A 334 7.72 -18.71 -25.30
C THR A 334 6.97 -18.22 -24.06
N LEU A 335 6.76 -16.90 -23.94
CA LEU A 335 6.03 -16.30 -22.82
C LEU A 335 4.56 -16.76 -22.74
N LYS A 336 3.88 -16.86 -23.89
CA LYS A 336 2.52 -17.43 -23.95
C LYS A 336 2.46 -18.86 -23.44
N SER A 337 3.49 -19.65 -23.73
CA SER A 337 3.58 -21.03 -23.22
C SER A 337 3.80 -21.08 -21.70
N ALA A 338 4.39 -20.03 -21.13
CA ALA A 338 4.54 -19.82 -19.69
C ALA A 338 3.33 -19.14 -19.03
N GLY A 339 2.26 -18.87 -19.79
CA GLY A 339 1.03 -18.26 -19.27
C GLY A 339 1.01 -16.73 -19.21
N ILE A 340 1.97 -16.05 -19.86
CA ILE A 340 2.00 -14.58 -19.97
C ILE A 340 1.47 -14.18 -21.35
N GLY A 341 0.37 -13.42 -21.36
CA GLY A 341 -0.29 -12.93 -22.56
C GLY A 341 0.45 -11.79 -23.26
N ASN A 342 0.03 -11.45 -24.48
CA ASN A 342 0.54 -10.26 -25.17
C ASN A 342 -0.07 -8.99 -24.55
N GLY A 343 0.78 -8.02 -24.23
CA GLY A 343 0.34 -6.73 -23.66
C GLY A 343 0.12 -6.77 -22.15
N GLU A 344 0.46 -7.87 -21.48
CA GLU A 344 0.43 -7.96 -20.03
C GLU A 344 1.72 -7.39 -19.44
N ASN A 345 1.57 -6.52 -18.44
CA ASN A 345 2.67 -6.03 -17.64
C ASN A 345 2.91 -6.97 -16.46
N LEU A 346 4.16 -7.39 -16.27
CA LEU A 346 4.60 -8.24 -15.17
C LEU A 346 5.78 -7.58 -14.48
N LEU A 347 5.60 -7.20 -13.21
CA LEU A 347 6.70 -6.77 -12.35
C LEU A 347 7.05 -7.91 -11.40
N ALA A 348 8.32 -8.29 -11.39
CA ALA A 348 8.86 -9.26 -10.46
C ALA A 348 10.11 -8.72 -9.76
N LEU A 349 10.25 -9.03 -8.48
CA LEU A 349 11.43 -8.74 -7.66
C LEU A 349 11.99 -10.08 -7.18
N ASN A 350 13.24 -10.39 -7.53
CA ASN A 350 13.92 -11.66 -7.17
C ASN A 350 13.11 -12.93 -7.48
N GLY A 351 12.31 -12.93 -8.56
CA GLY A 351 11.45 -14.06 -8.95
C GLY A 351 10.04 -14.04 -8.32
N ARG A 352 9.80 -13.21 -7.31
CA ARG A 352 8.46 -12.97 -6.76
C ARG A 352 7.71 -12.00 -7.66
N ILE A 353 6.56 -12.44 -8.17
CA ILE A 353 5.68 -11.59 -8.98
C ILE A 353 4.92 -10.64 -8.05
N LEU A 354 5.12 -9.33 -8.21
CA LEU A 354 4.48 -8.29 -7.40
C LEU A 354 3.10 -7.92 -7.95
N SER A 355 2.99 -7.77 -9.27
CA SER A 355 1.73 -7.44 -9.93
C SER A 355 1.53 -8.33 -11.15
N LYS A 356 0.34 -8.93 -11.25
CA LYS A 356 -0.17 -9.59 -12.45
C LYS A 356 -1.33 -8.75 -12.95
N SER A 357 -1.29 -8.32 -14.21
CA SER A 357 -2.23 -7.39 -14.87
C SER A 357 -2.01 -5.91 -14.55
N ASP A 358 -2.73 -5.03 -15.26
CA ASP A 358 -2.66 -3.56 -15.19
C ASP A 358 -3.11 -2.96 -13.84
N SER A 359 -3.11 -3.75 -12.75
CA SER A 359 -3.21 -3.23 -11.40
C SER A 359 -2.03 -2.29 -11.14
N LYS A 360 -2.36 -1.04 -10.81
CA LYS A 360 -1.42 0.01 -10.42
C LYS A 360 -0.48 -0.56 -9.35
N ILE A 361 0.82 -0.53 -9.62
CA ILE A 361 1.84 -0.92 -8.64
C ILE A 361 1.72 0.06 -7.48
N ASP A 362 1.38 -0.46 -6.30
CA ASP A 362 1.34 0.36 -5.10
C ASP A 362 2.77 0.58 -4.59
N LEU A 363 3.13 1.86 -4.42
CA LEU A 363 4.40 2.27 -3.85
C LEU A 363 4.60 1.64 -2.46
N PHE A 364 3.55 1.56 -1.65
CA PHE A 364 3.64 1.06 -0.29
C PHE A 364 3.91 -0.45 -0.27
N GLU A 365 3.20 -1.22 -1.10
CA GLU A 365 3.43 -2.67 -1.26
C GLU A 365 4.84 -2.98 -1.76
N LEU A 366 5.37 -2.16 -2.68
CA LEU A 366 6.74 -2.32 -3.17
C LEU A 366 7.76 -2.12 -2.04
N ILE A 367 7.59 -1.09 -1.20
CA ILE A 367 8.49 -0.81 -0.08
C ILE A 367 8.44 -1.90 0.97
N GLU A 368 7.24 -2.34 1.35
CA GLU A 368 7.08 -3.47 2.27
C GLU A 368 7.73 -4.74 1.72
N THR A 369 7.52 -5.03 0.43
CA THR A 369 8.14 -6.20 -0.19
C THR A 369 9.66 -6.10 -0.20
N MET A 370 10.23 -4.94 -0.57
CA MET A 370 11.68 -4.71 -0.51
C MET A 370 12.26 -4.89 0.90
N LYS A 371 11.58 -4.37 1.93
CA LYS A 371 11.98 -4.55 3.34
C LYS A 371 11.96 -6.03 3.74
N THR A 372 10.88 -6.74 3.42
CA THR A 372 10.78 -8.18 3.76
C THR A 372 11.84 -9.00 3.05
N GLU A 373 12.09 -8.73 1.78
CA GLU A 373 13.07 -9.43 0.97
C GLU A 373 14.49 -9.19 1.48
N LYS A 374 14.81 -7.94 1.83
CA LYS A 374 16.09 -7.59 2.46
C LYS A 374 16.28 -8.33 3.79
N LYS A 375 15.28 -8.30 4.68
CA LYS A 375 15.36 -9.01 5.98
C LYS A 375 15.58 -10.51 5.83
N VAL A 376 14.99 -11.12 4.80
CA VAL A 376 15.25 -12.53 4.46
C VAL A 376 16.68 -12.71 3.96
N MET A 377 17.14 -11.82 3.07
CA MET A 377 18.50 -11.86 2.54
C MET A 377 19.55 -11.71 3.64
N ASP A 378 19.41 -10.73 4.54
CA ASP A 378 20.37 -10.49 5.63
C ASP A 378 20.48 -11.73 6.53
N ARG A 379 19.35 -12.37 6.87
CA ARG A 379 19.34 -13.63 7.63
C ARG A 379 20.00 -14.79 6.89
N LEU A 380 19.79 -14.89 5.58
CA LEU A 380 20.45 -15.91 4.76
C LEU A 380 21.96 -15.68 4.70
N ILE A 381 22.39 -14.43 4.60
CA ILE A 381 23.82 -14.05 4.64
C ILE A 381 24.40 -14.39 6.01
N GLU A 382 23.70 -14.08 7.12
CA GLU A 382 24.14 -14.46 8.47
C GLU A 382 24.34 -15.98 8.62
N ILE A 383 23.45 -16.78 8.03
CA ILE A 383 23.54 -18.25 8.05
C ILE A 383 24.65 -18.75 7.11
N GLY A 384 24.75 -18.18 5.91
CA GLY A 384 25.67 -18.62 4.85
C GLY A 384 27.12 -18.16 5.06
N SER A 385 27.34 -17.07 5.80
CA SER A 385 28.66 -16.59 6.21
C SER A 385 29.36 -17.52 7.22
N VAL A 386 28.66 -18.56 7.70
CA VAL A 386 29.24 -19.63 8.53
C VAL A 386 30.09 -20.60 7.68
N SER A 387 29.91 -20.63 6.35
CA SER A 387 30.70 -21.47 5.44
C SER A 387 31.61 -20.62 4.57
N GLU A 388 32.92 -20.62 4.88
CA GLU A 388 33.96 -19.85 4.17
C GLU A 388 34.23 -20.31 2.71
N ASP A 389 33.69 -21.45 2.29
CA ASP A 389 34.17 -22.18 1.09
C ASP A 389 33.26 -22.13 -0.15
N SER A 390 32.18 -21.36 -0.17
CA SER A 390 31.37 -21.23 -1.40
C SER A 390 30.73 -19.86 -1.57
N GLU A 391 30.98 -19.23 -2.72
CA GLU A 391 30.27 -18.05 -3.20
C GLU A 391 28.83 -18.47 -3.55
N ILE A 392 27.94 -18.46 -2.56
CA ILE A 392 26.54 -18.84 -2.73
C ILE A 392 25.83 -17.73 -3.52
N ASP A 393 25.28 -18.09 -4.69
CA ASP A 393 24.43 -17.18 -5.46
C ASP A 393 23.04 -17.08 -4.80
N TYR A 394 22.91 -16.14 -3.86
CA TYR A 394 21.68 -15.88 -3.12
C TYR A 394 20.51 -15.48 -4.04
N SER A 395 20.78 -14.90 -5.21
CA SER A 395 19.71 -14.50 -6.15
C SER A 395 18.93 -15.71 -6.68
N LYS A 396 19.62 -16.81 -6.98
CA LYS A 396 18.99 -18.07 -7.40
C LYS A 396 18.22 -18.71 -6.26
N LEU A 397 18.73 -18.67 -5.03
CA LEU A 397 18.01 -19.19 -3.86
C LEU A 397 16.68 -18.46 -3.66
N LEU A 398 16.68 -17.12 -3.72
CA LEU A 398 15.44 -16.35 -3.57
C LEU A 398 14.41 -16.68 -4.65
N THR A 399 14.84 -16.91 -5.90
CA THR A 399 13.91 -17.33 -6.97
C THR A 399 13.30 -18.72 -6.77
N LEU A 400 13.92 -19.57 -5.95
CA LEU A 400 13.43 -20.93 -5.67
C LEU A 400 12.39 -20.97 -4.55
N PHE A 401 12.37 -19.97 -3.67
CA PHE A 401 11.48 -19.92 -2.53
C PHE A 401 10.31 -18.96 -2.80
N ASP A 402 9.11 -19.52 -2.90
CA ASP A 402 7.89 -18.71 -2.91
C ASP A 402 7.49 -18.39 -1.46
N PHE A 403 7.86 -17.19 -0.99
CA PHE A 403 7.49 -16.67 0.33
C PHE A 403 6.07 -16.09 0.38
N SER A 404 5.26 -16.25 -0.69
CA SER A 404 3.85 -15.88 -0.65
C SER A 404 3.15 -16.62 0.50
N PRO A 405 2.24 -15.97 1.25
CA PRO A 405 1.47 -16.65 2.27
C PRO A 405 0.78 -17.86 1.64
N ILE A 406 0.99 -19.05 2.22
CA ILE A 406 0.37 -20.29 1.74
C ILE A 406 -1.13 -20.03 1.68
N ALA A 407 -1.66 -19.92 0.47
CA ALA A 407 -3.07 -19.68 0.27
C ALA A 407 -3.82 -20.84 0.91
N ILE A 408 -4.49 -20.60 2.05
CA ILE A 408 -5.27 -21.59 2.78
C ILE A 408 -6.33 -22.23 1.86
N SER A 409 -6.67 -21.57 0.75
CA SER A 409 -7.50 -22.11 -0.34
C SER A 409 -6.97 -23.41 -0.96
N LYS A 410 -5.67 -23.71 -0.85
CA LYS A 410 -5.10 -24.99 -1.29
C LYS A 410 -5.25 -26.11 -0.25
N ASN A 411 -5.57 -25.77 0.99
CA ASN A 411 -5.69 -26.73 2.07
C ASN A 411 -7.17 -27.07 2.29
N ALA A 412 -7.50 -28.37 2.24
CA ALA A 412 -8.84 -28.86 2.55
C ALA A 412 -8.94 -29.24 4.03
N PHE A 413 -9.97 -28.77 4.73
CA PHE A 413 -10.26 -29.16 6.11
C PHE A 413 -11.27 -30.32 6.14
N ASP A 414 -10.99 -31.36 6.94
CA ASP A 414 -11.91 -32.48 7.14
C ASP A 414 -13.00 -32.11 8.16
N TYR A 415 -14.19 -31.79 7.65
CA TYR A 415 -15.34 -31.42 8.47
C TYR A 415 -16.04 -32.62 9.12
N ARG A 416 -15.73 -33.88 8.77
CA ARG A 416 -16.51 -35.04 9.24
C ARG A 416 -16.43 -35.25 10.76
N LYS A 417 -15.35 -34.78 11.38
CA LYS A 417 -15.16 -34.83 12.84
C LYS A 417 -16.21 -34.02 13.61
N THR A 418 -16.74 -32.95 13.02
CA THR A 418 -17.71 -32.07 13.69
C THR A 418 -19.15 -32.58 13.64
N LYS A 419 -19.42 -33.71 12.96
CA LYS A 419 -20.73 -34.36 12.85
C LYS A 419 -21.88 -33.36 12.54
N PRO A 420 -21.83 -32.69 11.38
CA PRO A 420 -22.84 -31.70 11.02
C PRO A 420 -24.24 -32.31 10.89
N VAL A 421 -25.25 -31.54 11.31
CA VAL A 421 -26.66 -31.86 11.09
C VAL A 421 -27.07 -31.35 9.70
N PHE A 422 -27.36 -32.25 8.77
CA PHE A 422 -27.73 -31.88 7.40
C PHE A 422 -29.20 -31.50 7.28
N LEU A 423 -29.46 -30.35 6.63
CA LEU A 423 -30.81 -29.83 6.39
C LEU A 423 -31.46 -30.43 5.13
N ASN A 424 -30.65 -30.88 4.18
CA ASN A 424 -31.09 -31.53 2.96
C ASN A 424 -30.19 -32.72 2.58
N ASP A 425 -30.75 -33.58 1.72
CA ASP A 425 -30.04 -34.68 1.08
C ASP A 425 -30.44 -34.73 -0.40
N LEU A 426 -29.48 -34.45 -1.27
CA LEU A 426 -29.71 -34.35 -2.71
C LEU A 426 -29.97 -35.73 -3.35
N GLU A 427 -29.53 -36.81 -2.71
CA GLU A 427 -29.62 -38.17 -3.26
C GLU A 427 -30.95 -38.85 -2.90
N SER A 428 -31.61 -38.37 -1.85
CA SER A 428 -32.90 -38.91 -1.38
C SER A 428 -34.02 -38.78 -2.42
N SER A 429 -34.00 -37.73 -3.24
CA SER A 429 -35.03 -37.48 -4.26
C SER A 429 -34.74 -38.18 -5.58
N LEU A 430 -35.78 -38.76 -6.21
CA LEU A 430 -35.69 -39.22 -7.60
C LEU A 430 -35.54 -38.00 -8.51
N SER A 431 -34.31 -37.78 -9.00
CA SER A 431 -33.95 -36.66 -9.85
C SER A 431 -33.28 -37.17 -11.13
N PRO A 432 -33.58 -36.59 -12.31
CA PRO A 432 -32.92 -36.95 -13.56
C PRO A 432 -31.44 -36.54 -13.58
N TYR A 433 -31.01 -35.65 -12.68
CA TYR A 433 -29.67 -35.05 -12.65
C TYR A 433 -28.63 -35.85 -11.83
N ARG A 434 -28.65 -37.19 -11.87
CA ARG A 434 -27.76 -38.04 -11.04
C ARG A 434 -26.43 -38.41 -11.70
N SER A 435 -26.25 -38.12 -12.98
CA SER A 435 -25.05 -38.49 -13.74
C SER A 435 -23.87 -37.56 -13.43
N LEU A 436 -22.73 -38.15 -13.08
CA LEU A 436 -21.48 -37.40 -12.85
C LEU A 436 -20.89 -36.81 -14.13
N HIS A 437 -21.31 -37.28 -15.32
CA HIS A 437 -20.88 -36.72 -16.60
C HIS A 437 -21.25 -35.24 -16.75
N LEU A 438 -22.25 -34.76 -16.00
CA LEU A 438 -22.63 -33.34 -15.94
C LEU A 438 -21.50 -32.43 -15.43
N LEU A 439 -20.50 -32.97 -14.71
CA LEU A 439 -19.31 -32.22 -14.31
C LEU A 439 -18.38 -31.91 -15.48
N LEU A 440 -18.36 -32.79 -16.49
CA LEU A 440 -17.43 -32.72 -17.63
C LEU A 440 -18.00 -31.91 -18.80
N GLN A 441 -19.30 -31.62 -18.79
CA GLN A 441 -19.94 -30.83 -19.84
C GLN A 441 -19.65 -29.32 -19.68
N PRO A 442 -19.60 -28.52 -20.75
CA PRO A 442 -19.52 -27.07 -20.63
C PRO A 442 -20.77 -26.53 -19.92
N PHE A 443 -20.60 -25.65 -18.93
CA PHE A 443 -21.68 -24.99 -18.19
C PHE A 443 -21.25 -23.56 -17.85
N PRO A 444 -22.16 -22.58 -17.78
CA PRO A 444 -21.82 -21.20 -17.41
C PRO A 444 -21.05 -21.15 -16.09
N SER A 445 -19.97 -20.35 -16.03
CA SER A 445 -19.12 -20.19 -14.84
C SER A 445 -19.88 -19.68 -13.61
N ASP A 446 -20.93 -18.90 -13.83
CA ASP A 446 -21.60 -18.14 -12.79
C ASP A 446 -22.77 -18.90 -12.15
N GLN A 447 -22.98 -20.17 -12.54
CA GLN A 447 -24.10 -20.98 -12.08
C GLN A 447 -23.64 -22.31 -11.47
N ILE A 448 -24.32 -22.72 -10.40
CA ILE A 448 -24.12 -24.03 -9.79
C ILE A 448 -24.74 -25.10 -10.68
N ARG A 449 -23.94 -26.09 -11.07
CA ARG A 449 -24.37 -27.22 -11.89
C ARG A 449 -25.47 -28.02 -11.18
N PRO A 450 -26.58 -28.34 -11.85
CA PRO A 450 -27.64 -29.13 -11.25
C PRO A 450 -27.20 -30.60 -11.19
N ILE A 451 -26.65 -31.03 -10.05
CA ILE A 451 -26.22 -32.41 -9.82
C ILE A 451 -26.85 -32.91 -8.52
N ALA A 452 -27.73 -33.90 -8.63
CA ALA A 452 -28.42 -34.52 -7.50
C ALA A 452 -27.54 -35.58 -6.81
N ARG A 453 -26.33 -35.18 -6.40
CA ARG A 453 -25.34 -35.98 -5.66
C ARG A 453 -24.72 -35.14 -4.56
N ASN A 454 -24.38 -35.76 -3.43
CA ASN A 454 -23.84 -35.06 -2.25
C ASN A 454 -22.33 -34.73 -2.41
N ILE A 455 -21.98 -34.01 -3.47
CA ILE A 455 -20.60 -33.66 -3.85
C ILE A 455 -20.17 -32.36 -3.16
N PHE A 456 -21.00 -31.32 -3.29
CA PHE A 456 -20.74 -30.01 -2.71
C PHE A 456 -21.44 -29.91 -1.36
N ASN A 457 -20.65 -29.76 -0.30
CA ASN A 457 -21.13 -29.65 1.07
C ASN A 457 -20.79 -28.26 1.62
N LEU A 458 -21.82 -27.52 2.06
CA LEU A 458 -21.69 -26.25 2.75
C LEU A 458 -21.91 -26.51 4.25
N ILE A 459 -20.86 -26.39 5.05
CA ILE A 459 -20.92 -26.57 6.51
C ILE A 459 -20.92 -25.20 7.17
N LEU A 460 -21.98 -24.88 7.89
CA LEU A 460 -22.16 -23.61 8.58
C LEU A 460 -21.99 -23.82 10.09
N PHE A 461 -21.10 -23.05 10.69
CA PHE A 461 -20.95 -22.96 12.14
C PHE A 461 -21.89 -21.86 12.63
N ILE A 462 -22.86 -22.22 13.45
CA ILE A 462 -23.94 -21.32 13.90
C ILE A 462 -23.99 -21.31 15.43
N ASP A 463 -24.22 -20.12 15.99
CA ASP A 463 -24.53 -19.98 17.41
C ASP A 463 -26.06 -20.09 17.60
N PRO A 464 -26.58 -21.16 18.22
CA PRO A 464 -28.02 -21.37 18.34
C PRO A 464 -28.73 -20.34 19.24
N PHE A 465 -27.98 -19.55 20.00
CA PHE A 465 -28.50 -18.50 20.90
C PHE A 465 -28.51 -17.11 20.27
N ASP A 466 -27.95 -16.97 19.07
CA ASP A 466 -27.99 -15.71 18.33
C ASP A 466 -29.29 -15.64 17.51
N SER A 467 -30.16 -14.68 17.83
CA SER A 467 -31.44 -14.50 17.16
C SER A 467 -31.34 -13.81 15.79
N GLU A 468 -30.20 -13.20 15.47
CA GLU A 468 -29.97 -12.46 14.21
C GLU A 468 -28.93 -13.11 13.30
N ASP A 469 -28.84 -14.44 13.28
CA ASP A 469 -27.87 -15.12 12.41
C ASP A 469 -28.30 -15.09 10.93
N LYS A 470 -27.74 -14.11 10.20
CA LYS A 470 -27.92 -13.91 8.75
C LYS A 470 -27.55 -15.15 7.93
N LEU A 471 -26.66 -16.03 8.43
CA LEU A 471 -26.24 -17.24 7.72
C LEU A 471 -27.36 -18.27 7.67
N LEU A 472 -28.14 -18.39 8.74
CA LEU A 472 -29.27 -19.32 8.80
C LEU A 472 -30.37 -18.91 7.81
N ASP A 473 -30.64 -17.61 7.70
CA ASP A 473 -31.58 -17.05 6.73
C ASP A 473 -31.14 -17.32 5.28
N LEU A 474 -29.85 -17.15 4.99
CA LEU A 474 -29.28 -17.47 3.68
C LEU A 474 -29.39 -18.97 3.37
N ALA A 475 -29.07 -19.84 4.32
CA ALA A 475 -29.22 -21.28 4.19
C ALA A 475 -30.68 -21.66 3.84
N GLN A 476 -31.66 -21.08 4.53
CA GLN A 476 -33.07 -21.32 4.24
C GLN A 476 -33.49 -20.82 2.85
N LYS A 477 -32.98 -19.66 2.40
CA LYS A 477 -33.20 -19.17 1.03
C LYS A 477 -32.64 -20.14 -0.01
N TYR A 478 -31.44 -20.67 0.20
CA TYR A 478 -30.84 -21.66 -0.71
C TYR A 478 -31.60 -22.99 -0.72
N LEU A 479 -32.09 -23.45 0.43
CA LEU A 479 -32.95 -24.64 0.52
C LEU A 479 -34.28 -24.44 -0.24
N LYS A 480 -34.94 -23.28 -0.05
CA LYS A 480 -36.16 -22.92 -0.80
C LYS A 480 -35.90 -22.80 -2.30
N GLY A 481 -34.73 -22.26 -2.68
CA GLY A 481 -34.26 -22.17 -4.06
C GLY A 481 -33.86 -23.50 -4.68
N LYS A 482 -33.89 -24.62 -3.93
CA LYS A 482 -33.50 -25.97 -4.38
C LYS A 482 -32.12 -25.99 -5.05
N VAL A 483 -31.17 -25.24 -4.49
CA VAL A 483 -29.79 -25.25 -4.97
C VAL A 483 -29.18 -26.63 -4.74
N PHE A 484 -28.41 -27.12 -5.73
CA PHE A 484 -27.75 -28.43 -5.69
C PHE A 484 -26.48 -28.43 -4.83
N ILE A 485 -26.63 -28.00 -3.57
CA ILE A 485 -25.61 -28.03 -2.52
C ILE A 485 -26.22 -28.67 -1.27
N ARG A 486 -25.46 -29.54 -0.62
CA ARG A 486 -25.85 -30.13 0.67
C ARG A 486 -25.44 -29.20 1.79
N ILE A 487 -26.38 -28.77 2.62
CA ILE A 487 -26.16 -27.81 3.70
C ILE A 487 -26.17 -28.53 5.04
N GLY A 488 -25.09 -28.40 5.80
CA GLY A 488 -24.92 -28.94 7.15
C GLY A 488 -24.69 -27.84 8.17
N LEU A 489 -25.23 -28.02 9.37
CA LEU A 489 -25.09 -27.10 10.48
C LEU A 489 -24.28 -27.73 11.62
N VAL A 490 -23.36 -26.95 12.18
CA VAL A 490 -22.59 -27.31 13.37
C VAL A 490 -22.84 -26.23 14.42
N PRO A 491 -23.40 -26.56 15.58
CA PRO A 491 -23.55 -25.58 16.64
C PRO A 491 -22.19 -25.30 17.27
N PHE A 492 -21.89 -24.03 17.52
CA PHE A 492 -20.76 -23.62 18.35
C PHE A 492 -21.22 -22.66 19.42
N PHE A 493 -20.47 -22.59 20.52
CA PHE A 493 -20.76 -21.68 21.64
C PHE A 493 -19.49 -20.95 22.02
N ASN A 494 -19.54 -19.61 21.99
CA ASN A 494 -18.42 -18.77 22.38
C ASN A 494 -18.59 -18.32 23.83
N GLU A 495 -17.88 -18.96 24.75
CA GLU A 495 -17.91 -18.64 26.18
C GLU A 495 -17.46 -17.19 26.46
N ASN A 496 -16.49 -16.66 25.70
CA ASN A 496 -16.01 -15.28 25.87
C ASN A 496 -17.05 -14.24 25.45
N LYS A 497 -17.81 -14.51 24.37
CA LYS A 497 -18.90 -13.62 23.93
C LYS A 497 -20.03 -13.58 24.96
N TRP A 498 -20.29 -14.71 25.61
CA TRP A 498 -21.49 -14.90 26.42
C TRP A 498 -21.27 -14.82 27.92
N GLY A 499 -20.02 -14.85 28.39
CA GLY A 499 -19.64 -14.69 29.80
C GLY A 499 -20.12 -15.82 30.73
N VAL A 500 -20.59 -16.93 30.17
CA VAL A 500 -21.16 -18.07 30.90
C VAL A 500 -20.63 -19.38 30.33
N SER A 501 -20.58 -20.42 31.14
CA SER A 501 -20.18 -21.76 30.69
C SER A 501 -21.19 -22.33 29.68
N VAL A 502 -20.77 -23.24 28.79
CA VAL A 502 -21.67 -23.91 27.83
C VAL A 502 -22.92 -24.48 28.49
N GLN A 503 -22.80 -25.03 29.71
CA GLN A 503 -23.88 -25.69 30.41
C GLN A 503 -24.87 -24.70 31.05
N GLU A 504 -24.38 -23.55 31.52
CA GLU A 504 -25.24 -22.45 31.99
C GLU A 504 -25.89 -21.72 30.81
N GLY A 505 -25.18 -21.54 29.71
CA GLY A 505 -25.69 -20.92 28.48
C GLY A 505 -26.89 -21.66 27.89
N VAL A 506 -26.82 -23.00 27.80
CA VAL A 506 -27.93 -23.83 27.29
C VAL A 506 -29.16 -23.78 28.21
N ASN A 507 -28.98 -23.62 29.51
CA ASN A 507 -30.09 -23.62 30.47
C ASN A 507 -30.71 -22.23 30.69
N SER A 508 -29.93 -21.15 30.52
CA SER A 508 -30.35 -19.78 30.84
C SER A 508 -30.83 -18.97 29.64
N LYS A 509 -30.42 -19.32 28.41
CA LYS A 509 -30.70 -18.49 27.22
C LYS A 509 -31.84 -19.03 26.37
N GLU A 510 -32.65 -18.11 25.85
CA GLU A 510 -33.68 -18.43 24.88
C GLU A 510 -33.05 -18.79 23.53
N ILE A 511 -33.35 -20.00 23.06
CA ILE A 511 -32.93 -20.51 21.76
C ILE A 511 -33.79 -19.84 20.68
N SER A 512 -33.19 -19.45 19.56
CA SER A 512 -33.95 -18.89 18.43
C SER A 512 -35.03 -19.88 17.94
N LYS A 513 -36.17 -19.35 17.49
CA LYS A 513 -37.31 -20.16 17.04
C LYS A 513 -36.94 -21.05 15.85
N GLU A 514 -35.97 -20.60 15.06
CA GLU A 514 -35.41 -21.23 13.88
C GLU A 514 -34.48 -22.38 14.28
N ALA A 515 -33.60 -22.18 15.26
CA ALA A 515 -32.71 -23.22 15.79
C ALA A 515 -33.51 -24.35 16.48
N ARG A 516 -34.62 -24.04 17.16
CA ARG A 516 -35.52 -25.06 17.77
C ARG A 516 -36.16 -26.02 16.77
N LYS A 517 -36.28 -25.65 15.48
CA LYS A 517 -36.77 -26.57 14.44
C LYS A 517 -35.76 -27.66 14.11
N ILE A 518 -34.48 -27.38 14.35
CA ILE A 518 -33.34 -28.25 14.02
C ILE A 518 -32.92 -29.06 15.24
N TRP A 519 -32.71 -28.38 16.38
CA TRP A 519 -32.41 -29.02 17.66
C TRP A 519 -33.64 -28.96 18.57
N LYS A 520 -34.33 -30.10 18.68
CA LYS A 520 -35.65 -30.19 19.34
C LYS A 520 -35.55 -30.18 20.86
N THR A 521 -34.44 -30.64 21.43
CA THR A 521 -34.22 -30.70 22.87
C THR A 521 -32.93 -29.99 23.29
N ASN A 522 -32.90 -29.45 24.52
CA ASN A 522 -31.68 -28.87 25.09
C ASN A 522 -30.57 -29.92 25.25
N GLU A 523 -30.92 -31.20 25.40
CA GLU A 523 -29.98 -32.32 25.44
C GLU A 523 -29.30 -32.56 24.08
N ASP A 524 -30.03 -32.39 22.97
CA ASP A 524 -29.45 -32.49 21.61
C ASP A 524 -28.40 -31.41 21.36
N ILE A 525 -28.65 -30.19 21.83
CA ILE A 525 -27.71 -29.06 21.73
C ILE A 525 -26.48 -29.31 22.60
N LEU A 526 -26.67 -29.74 23.86
CA LEU A 526 -25.56 -30.09 24.74
C LEU A 526 -24.71 -31.22 24.16
N LYS A 527 -25.33 -32.24 23.53
CA LYS A 527 -24.60 -33.34 22.89
C LYS A 527 -23.83 -32.89 21.66
N ALA A 528 -24.38 -31.96 20.88
CA ALA A 528 -23.71 -31.40 19.70
C ALA A 528 -22.57 -30.44 20.07
N LEU A 529 -22.72 -29.63 21.12
CA LEU A 529 -21.69 -28.74 21.65
C LEU A 529 -20.58 -29.49 22.41
N LYS A 530 -20.90 -30.63 23.05
CA LYS A 530 -19.93 -31.49 23.76
C LYS A 530 -19.09 -32.37 22.83
N VAL A 531 -19.25 -32.26 21.50
CA VAL A 531 -18.27 -32.86 20.58
C VAL A 531 -16.96 -32.10 20.77
N LYS A 532 -16.14 -32.59 21.71
CA LYS A 532 -14.78 -32.11 21.92
C LYS A 532 -14.08 -32.12 20.58
N ILE A 533 -13.72 -30.94 20.09
CA ILE A 533 -12.64 -30.81 19.14
C ILE A 533 -11.40 -31.21 19.93
N GLU A 534 -11.04 -32.50 19.89
CA GLU A 534 -9.73 -32.95 20.35
C GLU A 534 -8.69 -32.31 19.42
N GLY A 535 -8.28 -31.10 19.78
CA GLY A 535 -7.11 -30.45 19.23
C GLY A 535 -5.87 -31.18 19.72
N LYS A 536 -5.12 -31.74 18.79
CA LYS A 536 -3.66 -31.85 18.92
C LYS A 536 -3.06 -30.62 18.28
#